data_AF-A0A7W0LUV1-F1
#
_entry.id   AF-A0A7W0LUV1-F1
#
_cell.length_a   1.000
_cell.length_b   1.000
_cell.length_c   1.000
_cell.angle_alpha   90.00
_cell.angle_beta   90.00
_cell.angle_gamma   90.00
#
_symmetry.space_group_name_H-M   'P 1'
#
loop_
_entity.id
_entity.type
_entity.pdbx_description
1 polymer ?
#
loop_
_entity_poly.entity_id
_entity_poly.type
_entity_poly.pdbx_seq_one_letter_code
_entity_poly.pdbx_strand_id
1 'polypeptide(L)' 'MDRVWRGMARLVRALSRRSGKGGGTTLPGRLLLRADPRALEHMAERLGGGSVLVSATNGKTTTSAMVA' A
#
# COMPACT_ATOMS: atom_id res chain seq x y z
N MET A 1 -6.35 -16.18 10.50
CA MET A 1 -7.09 -15.51 9.41
C MET A 1 -6.18 -14.82 8.38
N ASP A 2 -4.91 -14.65 8.69
CA ASP A 2 -4.05 -13.64 8.08
C ASP A 2 -3.52 -14.06 6.70
N ARG A 3 -3.46 -15.37 6.43
CA ARG A 3 -3.15 -15.90 5.09
C ARG A 3 -4.24 -15.59 4.07
N VAL A 4 -5.51 -15.64 4.48
CA VAL A 4 -6.67 -15.35 3.61
C VAL A 4 -6.69 -13.87 3.26
N TRP A 5 -6.49 -12.99 4.25
CA TRP A 5 -6.42 -11.54 4.00
C TRP A 5 -5.25 -11.13 3.12
N ARG A 6 -4.06 -11.73 3.33
CA ARG A 6 -2.90 -11.52 2.44
C ARG A 6 -3.20 -11.98 1.01
N GLY A 7 -3.89 -13.10 0.84
CA GLY A 7 -4.33 -13.60 -0.47
C GLY A 7 -5.27 -12.61 -1.18
N MET A 8 -6.29 -12.12 -0.47
CA MET A 8 -7.23 -11.13 -1.01
C MET A 8 -6.54 -9.80 -1.36
N ALA A 9 -5.64 -9.30 -0.52
CA ALA A 9 -4.89 -8.08 -0.80
C ALA A 9 -4.02 -8.20 -2.07
N ARG A 10 -3.40 -9.37 -2.30
CA ARG A 10 -2.63 -9.64 -3.53
C ARG A 10 -3.51 -9.71 -4.77
N LEU A 11 -4.69 -10.34 -4.67
CA LEU A 11 -5.66 -10.45 -5.76
C LEU A 11 -6.17 -9.06 -6.17
N VAL A 12 -6.58 -8.25 -5.19
CA VAL A 12 -7.04 -6.88 -5.42
C VAL A 12 -5.92 -6.01 -6.00
N ARG A 13 -4.67 -6.17 -5.53
CA ARG A 13 -3.50 -5.46 -6.11
C ARG A 13 -3.25 -5.85 -7.57
N ALA A 14 -3.42 -7.12 -7.95
CA ALA A 14 -3.28 -7.57 -9.33
C ALA A 14 -4.38 -6.99 -10.23
N LEU A 15 -5.63 -7.01 -9.76
CA LEU A 15 -6.77 -6.45 -10.49
C LEU A 15 -6.67 -4.92 -10.61
N SER A 16 -6.28 -4.23 -9.54
CA SER A 16 -6.16 -2.77 -9.52
C SER A 16 -5.04 -2.26 -10.43
N ARG A 17 -3.96 -3.05 -10.63
CA ARG A 17 -2.92 -2.74 -11.63
C ARG A 17 -3.41 -2.89 -13.08
N ARG A 18 -4.34 -3.81 -13.35
CA ARG A 18 -4.91 -4.01 -14.69
C ARG A 18 -5.96 -2.96 -15.08
N SER A 19 -6.58 -2.28 -14.12
CA SER A 19 -7.63 -1.28 -14.40
C SER A 19 -7.12 0.11 -14.82
N GLY A 20 -5.80 0.36 -14.88
CA GLY A 20 -5.21 1.55 -15.51
C GLY A 20 -5.55 2.93 -14.90
N LYS A 21 -6.34 2.99 -13.83
CA LYS A 21 -6.78 4.22 -13.15
C LYS A 21 -6.04 4.40 -11.83
N GLY A 22 -4.82 4.96 -11.90
CA GLY A 22 -3.93 5.18 -10.74
C GLY A 22 -3.18 3.92 -10.32
N GLY A 23 -2.04 4.08 -9.62
CA GLY A 23 -1.01 3.05 -9.34
C GLY A 23 -1.43 1.76 -8.61
N GLY A 24 -2.72 1.47 -8.47
CA GLY A 24 -3.22 0.18 -8.04
C GLY A 24 -3.23 -0.03 -6.53
N THR A 25 -3.10 1.03 -5.74
CA THR A 25 -2.81 0.98 -4.30
C THR A 25 -3.97 1.42 -3.40
N THR A 26 -4.85 2.30 -3.87
CA THR A 26 -5.92 2.89 -3.03
C THR A 26 -6.98 1.87 -2.60
N LEU A 27 -7.56 1.14 -3.55
CA LEU A 27 -8.61 0.14 -3.26
C LEU A 27 -8.09 -1.02 -2.40
N PRO A 28 -6.96 -1.68 -2.73
CA PRO A 28 -6.41 -2.71 -1.86
C PRO A 28 -5.98 -2.18 -0.49
N GLY A 29 -5.41 -0.97 -0.42
CA GLY A 29 -5.05 -0.35 0.86
C GLY A 29 -6.26 -0.11 1.76
N ARG A 30 -7.37 0.37 1.19
CA ARG A 30 -8.62 0.60 1.92
C ARG A 30 -9.26 -0.71 2.39
N LEU A 31 -9.23 -1.77 1.58
CA LEU A 31 -9.72 -3.09 1.99
C LEU A 31 -8.85 -3.70 3.10
N LEU A 32 -7.53 -3.58 3.00
CA LEU A 32 -6.61 -4.04 4.04
C LEU A 32 -6.89 -3.35 5.38
N LEU A 33 -7.03 -2.03 5.39
CA LEU A 33 -7.33 -1.28 6.62
C LEU A 33 -8.71 -1.56 7.21
N ARG A 34 -9.67 -1.96 6.36
CA ARG A 34 -11.02 -2.35 6.80
C ARG A 34 -11.03 -3.78 7.37
N ALA A 35 -10.13 -4.63 6.90
CA ALA A 35 -9.91 -5.99 7.38
C ALA A 35 -9.09 -6.06 8.67
N ASP A 36 -8.05 -5.23 8.75
CA ASP A 36 -7.14 -5.10 9.89
C ASP A 36 -6.81 -3.61 10.08
N PRO A 37 -7.47 -2.93 11.03
CA PRO A 37 -7.20 -1.52 11.33
C PRO A 37 -5.76 -1.25 11.79
N ARG A 38 -5.08 -2.27 12.35
CA ARG A 38 -3.69 -2.19 12.81
C ARG A 38 -2.67 -2.57 11.75
N ALA A 39 -3.10 -2.87 10.52
CA ALA A 39 -2.21 -3.32 9.45
C ALA A 39 -1.04 -2.35 9.19
N LEU A 40 -1.27 -1.03 9.32
CA LEU A 40 -0.20 -0.04 9.18
C LEU A 40 0.85 -0.15 10.28
N GLU A 41 0.44 -0.35 11.54
CA GLU A 41 1.32 -0.54 12.69
C GLU A 41 2.17 -1.80 12.50
N HIS A 42 1.54 -2.93 12.18
CA HIS A 42 2.23 -4.19 11.90
C HIS A 42 3.21 -4.11 10.72
N MET A 43 2.90 -3.30 9.69
CA MET A 43 3.81 -3.07 8.57
C MET A 43 4.97 -2.15 8.95
N ALA A 44 4.71 -1.12 9.76
CA ALA A 44 5.72 -0.18 10.23
C ALA A 44 6.77 -0.84 11.13
N GLU A 45 6.35 -1.78 11.99
CA GLU A 45 7.26 -2.58 12.84
C GLU A 45 8.35 -3.33 12.05
N ARG A 46 8.09 -3.61 10.76
CA ARG A 46 9.03 -4.33 9.89
C ARG A 46 10.07 -3.42 9.22
N LEU A 47 9.95 -2.10 9.36
CA LEU A 47 10.84 -1.11 8.75
C LEU A 47 12.04 -0.80 9.66
N GLY A 48 12.89 -1.80 9.90
CA GLY A 48 14.06 -1.66 10.78
C GLY A 48 15.12 -0.63 10.33
N GLY A 49 15.08 -0.21 9.06
CA GLY A 49 15.95 0.84 8.52
C GLY A 49 15.39 2.26 8.63
N GLY A 50 14.22 2.45 9.24
CA GLY A 50 13.50 3.72 9.27
C GLY A 50 12.57 3.94 8.07
N SER A 51 11.95 5.12 8.01
CA SER A 51 10.94 5.46 6.98
C SER A 51 11.03 6.93 6.58
N VAL A 52 10.76 7.23 5.30
CA VAL A 52 10.70 8.60 4.77
C VAL A 52 9.28 8.91 4.31
N LEU A 53 8.73 10.04 4.77
CA LEU A 53 7.41 10.55 4.35
C LEU A 53 7.57 11.59 3.23
N VAL A 54 6.98 11.32 2.06
CA VAL A 54 6.94 12.27 0.93
C VAL A 54 5.53 12.84 0.80
N SER A 55 5.38 14.15 1.04
CA SER A 55 4.12 14.87 0.87
C SER A 55 4.22 15.86 -0.28
N ALA A 56 3.18 15.94 -1.11
CA ALA A 56 3.08 16.93 -2.18
C ALA A 56 1.64 17.02 -2.73
N THR A 57 1.26 18.20 -3.23
CA THR A 57 0.03 18.40 -4.01
C THR A 57 0.10 17.59 -5.30
N ASN A 58 1.21 17.69 -6.03
CA ASN A 58 1.54 16.93 -7.24
C ASN A 58 2.93 16.29 -7.12
N GLY A 59 3.21 15.23 -7.89
CA GLY A 59 4.57 14.67 -7.99
C GLY A 59 5.01 13.70 -6.89
N LYS A 60 4.24 13.54 -5.79
CA LYS A 60 4.54 12.60 -4.68
C LYS A 60 4.94 11.19 -5.14
N THR A 61 4.20 10.58 -6.08
CA THR A 61 4.54 9.26 -6.62
C THR A 61 5.87 9.24 -7.36
N THR A 62 6.11 10.25 -8.20
CA THR A 62 7.34 10.36 -9.00
C THR A 62 8.55 10.57 -8.10
N THR A 63 8.48 11.51 -7.15
CA THR A 63 9.56 11.80 -6.21
C THR A 63 9.87 10.58 -5.34
N SER A 64 8.85 9.89 -4.82
CA SER A 64 9.06 8.64 -4.07
C SER A 64 9.77 7.56 -4.88
N ALA A 65 9.52 7.47 -6.19
CA ALA A 65 10.21 6.51 -7.06
C ALA A 65 11.65 6.92 -7.42
N MET A 66 12.00 8.20 -7.29
CA MET A 66 13.36 8.70 -7.55
C MET A 66 14.29 8.55 -6.34
N VAL A 67 13.72 8.59 -5.13
CA VAL A 67 14.48 8.51 -3.86
C VAL A 67 14.58 7.07 -3.33
N ALA A 68 13.67 6.19 -3.76
CA ALA A 68 13.68 4.76 -3.42
C ALA A 68 14.66 3.96 -4.28
#